data_AF-A0ABD3RX78-F1
#
_entry.id   AF-A0ABD3RX78-F1
#
_cell.length_a   1.000
_cell.length_b   1.000
_cell.length_c   1.000
_cell.angle_alpha   90.00
_cell.angle_beta   90.00
_cell.angle_gamma   90.00
#
_symmetry.space_group_name_H-M   'P 1'
#
loop_
_entity.id
_entity.type
_entity.pdbx_description
1 polymer ?
#
loop_
_entity_poly.entity_id
_entity_poly.type
_entity_poly.pdbx_seq_one_letter_code
_entity_poly.pdbx_strand_id
1 'polypeptide(L)'
;MAVLDILSRHEGVIEAIPLVPHRCAATIDGRREGLVFDVEVESGREDDDGDGSWTECDAANILGGGCALYEEYLGLKLHDEDPLPRVMRHCAESGRKRFVDREFPVFPGTVISLAVGGGGEYTHLRPGIITPSNCEDFTSCGGKRARRVSHFASRATEWVWKRASSMMDDDGRGYEIFSSPGSIDPRNVLQGKVGNCGFCSIFASVAACWPENIRDAFGKDSEECMRTCGAYSIRVYLPGGRRRYLLLDDYLLCANEDIDDSPSLHSSISRDLWIRMLEKAYVKLQGSYASLDGYYKLNSLYRHPARALQLLTGVPVALELHFGEGGCYDDNNNRDNVSRDDEVDEAYETLLETQGSYARVAHCRRNIDGLDSNHGYSLLWIEPFYFRTKKTGKAASSRLVCLRNPHGRGPYTGRDFGVGSSLWHEAESAVARRLLIENDCFIRCDSTGRVTWRGSANHSNDASIACEDGIFFMGFASFYRYFPIVTLVGPLTPCHDGHSCGTDCSSSEDLPDCMYSVNLSCMKEILAVCRHGLR
;
A
#
# COMPACT_ATOMS: atom_id res chain seq x y z
N MET A 1 8.31 4.96 -23.89
CA MET A 1 8.80 5.98 -24.84
C MET A 1 7.72 6.92 -25.33
N ALA A 2 6.66 6.47 -26.03
CA ALA A 2 5.62 7.39 -26.53
C ALA A 2 4.93 8.21 -25.42
N VAL A 3 4.69 7.60 -24.25
CA VAL A 3 4.19 8.32 -23.07
C VAL A 3 5.16 9.41 -22.59
N LEU A 4 6.47 9.14 -22.56
CA LEU A 4 7.48 10.15 -22.20
C LEU A 4 7.54 11.29 -23.20
N ASP A 5 7.37 10.99 -24.49
CA ASP A 5 7.36 11.99 -25.55
C ASP A 5 6.12 12.89 -25.48
N ILE A 6 4.98 12.37 -25.00
CA ILE A 6 3.81 13.21 -24.66
C ILE A 6 4.16 14.11 -23.46
N LEU A 7 4.70 13.51 -22.39
CA LEU A 7 5.07 14.24 -21.18
C LEU A 7 6.08 15.36 -21.45
N SER A 8 7.04 15.16 -22.37
CA SER A 8 8.04 16.17 -22.72
C SER A 8 7.50 17.32 -23.58
N ARG A 9 6.42 17.07 -24.34
CA ARG A 9 5.81 18.04 -25.26
C ARG A 9 4.67 18.86 -24.63
N HIS A 10 4.08 18.37 -23.54
CA HIS A 10 2.92 19.00 -22.94
C HIS A 10 3.35 20.04 -21.89
N GLU A 11 3.16 21.34 -22.19
CA GLU A 11 3.41 22.44 -21.24
C GLU A 11 2.56 22.35 -19.95
N GLY A 12 1.56 21.46 -19.95
CA GLY A 12 0.68 21.17 -18.80
C GLY A 12 1.09 19.98 -17.93
N VAL A 13 2.30 19.41 -18.09
CA VAL A 13 2.88 18.58 -17.02
C VAL A 13 3.23 19.53 -15.88
N ILE A 14 2.49 19.39 -14.77
CA ILE A 14 2.55 20.32 -13.65
C ILE A 14 3.92 20.23 -12.98
N GLU A 15 4.43 19.01 -12.81
CA GLU A 15 5.75 18.74 -12.23
C GLU A 15 6.17 17.29 -12.52
N ALA A 16 7.44 17.08 -12.88
CA ALA A 16 8.07 15.77 -12.75
C ALA A 16 8.70 15.70 -11.36
N ILE A 17 8.18 14.82 -10.51
CA ILE A 17 8.64 14.64 -9.13
C ILE A 17 9.71 13.55 -9.16
N PRO A 18 11.00 13.90 -9.01
CA PRO A 18 12.04 12.90 -9.04
C PRO A 18 11.92 12.03 -7.80
N LEU A 19 11.91 10.72 -7.97
CA LEU A 19 11.94 9.77 -6.87
C LEU A 19 13.41 9.60 -6.46
N VAL A 20 14.01 10.66 -5.90
CA VAL A 20 15.45 10.66 -5.61
C VAL A 20 15.76 9.74 -4.45
N PRO A 21 16.65 8.76 -4.63
CA PRO A 21 17.17 8.00 -3.52
C PRO A 21 18.12 8.86 -2.70
N HIS A 22 17.60 9.48 -1.64
CA HIS A 22 18.48 9.85 -0.54
C HIS A 22 19.12 8.56 -0.04
N ARG A 23 20.45 8.57 0.14
CA ARG A 23 21.21 7.46 0.75
C ARG A 23 20.64 7.20 2.16
N CYS A 24 19.58 6.42 2.23
CA CYS A 24 18.87 5.96 3.43
C CYS A 24 19.03 4.45 3.57
N ALA A 25 20.12 3.90 3.03
CA ALA A 25 20.58 2.60 3.44
C ALA A 25 20.74 2.61 4.96
N ALA A 26 20.29 1.54 5.60
CA ALA A 26 20.60 1.17 6.97
C ALA A 26 22.12 1.08 7.15
N THR A 27 22.80 2.22 7.20
CA THR A 27 24.12 2.29 7.83
C THR A 27 23.83 2.12 9.30
N ILE A 28 24.27 0.96 9.81
CA ILE A 28 24.13 0.55 11.20
C ILE A 28 24.69 1.64 12.13
N ASP A 29 25.69 2.40 11.65
CA ASP A 29 26.24 3.57 12.32
C ASP A 29 26.00 4.85 11.49
N GLY A 30 25.29 5.81 12.07
CA GLY A 30 25.06 7.14 11.49
C GLY A 30 25.59 8.24 12.41
N ARG A 31 26.72 8.86 12.06
CA ARG A 31 27.22 10.07 12.73
C ARG A 31 26.94 11.30 11.87
N ARG A 32 26.16 12.25 12.40
CA ARG A 32 25.92 13.54 11.72
C ARG A 32 25.73 14.64 12.76
N GLU A 33 26.41 15.77 12.58
CA GLU A 33 26.45 16.96 13.46
C GLU A 33 25.49 16.93 14.67
N GLY A 34 26.00 16.47 15.81
CA GLY A 34 25.28 16.48 17.09
C GLY A 34 24.31 15.31 17.35
N LEU A 35 24.09 14.42 16.39
CA LEU A 35 23.33 13.16 16.55
C LEU A 35 24.22 11.95 16.31
N VAL A 36 24.15 10.98 17.22
CA VAL A 36 24.78 9.67 17.07
C VAL A 36 23.70 8.60 17.24
N PHE A 37 23.53 7.79 16.20
CA PHE A 37 22.78 6.54 16.30
C PHE A 37 23.77 5.42 16.50
N ASP A 38 23.65 4.75 17.64
CA ASP A 38 24.39 3.52 17.92
C ASP A 38 23.39 2.36 17.89
N VAL A 39 23.64 1.40 16.99
CA VAL A 39 22.88 0.15 16.91
C VAL A 39 23.72 -0.93 17.57
N GLU A 40 23.28 -1.37 18.74
CA GLU A 40 23.95 -2.43 19.49
C GLU A 40 23.08 -3.69 19.45
N VAL A 41 23.72 -4.83 19.20
CA VAL A 41 23.10 -6.14 19.37
C VAL A 41 23.70 -6.73 20.65
N GLU A 42 22.90 -6.85 21.70
CA GLU A 42 23.36 -7.44 22.97
C GLU A 42 23.78 -8.90 22.74
N SER A 43 25.07 -9.19 22.94
CA SER A 43 25.61 -10.54 22.82
C SER A 43 24.94 -11.48 23.84
N GLY A 44 24.24 -12.51 23.36
CA GLY A 44 23.59 -13.53 24.20
C GLY A 44 22.07 -13.44 24.34
N ARG A 45 21.40 -12.53 23.61
CA ARG A 45 19.92 -12.48 23.48
C ARG A 45 19.42 -12.69 22.04
N GLU A 46 20.26 -13.25 21.18
CA GLU A 46 19.83 -13.68 19.85
C GLU A 46 19.01 -14.98 20.05
N ASP A 47 17.67 -14.88 20.01
CA ASP A 47 16.69 -15.98 20.10
C ASP A 47 17.07 -17.15 21.02
N ASP A 48 16.68 -17.06 22.30
CA ASP A 48 16.81 -18.15 23.30
C ASP A 48 15.73 -19.24 23.13
N ASP A 49 15.28 -19.48 21.89
CA ASP A 49 14.30 -20.53 21.52
C ASP A 49 14.94 -21.94 21.44
N GLY A 50 16.17 -22.10 21.93
CA GLY A 50 16.88 -23.38 21.99
C GLY A 50 17.53 -23.87 20.69
N ASP A 51 17.23 -23.24 19.55
CA ASP A 51 17.92 -23.43 18.26
C ASP A 51 18.86 -22.22 18.04
N GLY A 52 20.17 -22.42 18.22
CA GLY A 52 21.16 -21.34 18.24
C GLY A 52 21.04 -20.31 17.12
N SER A 53 21.39 -19.06 17.44
CA SER A 53 21.19 -17.90 16.58
C SER A 53 21.92 -17.95 15.24
N TRP A 54 21.35 -17.22 14.28
CA TRP A 54 21.91 -16.99 12.96
C TRP A 54 23.09 -16.01 13.01
N THR A 55 24.28 -16.50 12.64
CA THR A 55 25.53 -15.74 12.71
C THR A 55 25.82 -14.97 11.41
N GLU A 56 26.79 -14.07 11.46
CA GLU A 56 27.33 -13.38 10.28
C GLU A 56 27.91 -14.36 9.25
N CYS A 57 28.54 -15.44 9.73
CA CYS A 57 29.04 -16.52 8.89
C CYS A 57 27.91 -17.28 8.18
N ASP A 58 26.78 -17.49 8.86
CA ASP A 58 25.58 -18.11 8.27
C ASP A 58 25.05 -17.27 7.10
N ALA A 59 24.98 -15.94 7.28
CA ALA A 59 24.59 -15.01 6.21
C ALA A 59 25.57 -15.02 5.03
N ALA A 60 26.88 -15.01 5.29
CA ALA A 60 27.90 -15.03 4.24
C ALA A 60 27.85 -16.32 3.39
N ASN A 61 27.57 -17.46 4.01
CA ASN A 61 27.50 -18.76 3.34
C ASN A 61 26.30 -18.89 2.39
N ILE A 62 25.17 -18.27 2.70
CA ILE A 62 23.94 -18.35 1.87
C ILE A 62 23.92 -17.29 0.77
N LEU A 63 24.31 -16.07 1.11
CA LEU A 63 24.23 -14.92 0.21
C LEU A 63 25.37 -14.94 -0.82
N GLY A 64 26.37 -15.80 -0.61
CA GLY A 64 27.57 -15.91 -1.42
C GLY A 64 28.52 -14.75 -1.12
N GLY A 65 29.77 -15.07 -0.77
CA GLY A 65 30.80 -14.07 -0.47
C GLY A 65 31.25 -13.18 -1.64
N GLY A 66 30.52 -13.11 -2.76
CA GLY A 66 30.86 -12.30 -3.92
C GLY A 66 29.64 -11.67 -4.60
N CYS A 67 29.83 -10.51 -5.26
CA CYS A 67 28.82 -9.70 -5.97
C CYS A 67 28.07 -10.40 -7.14
N ALA A 68 28.21 -11.71 -7.33
CA ALA A 68 27.62 -12.42 -8.48
C ALA A 68 26.19 -12.90 -8.23
N LEU A 69 25.63 -12.71 -7.02
CA LEU A 69 24.35 -13.27 -6.59
C LEU A 69 23.33 -12.24 -6.11
N TYR A 70 23.72 -10.97 -6.09
CA TYR A 70 22.89 -9.83 -5.72
C TYR A 70 23.49 -8.55 -6.29
N GLU A 71 22.63 -7.54 -6.49
CA GLU A 71 23.06 -6.16 -6.64
C GLU A 71 22.72 -5.37 -5.37
N GLU A 72 23.53 -4.35 -5.08
CA GLU A 72 23.20 -3.39 -4.03
C GLU A 72 22.26 -2.33 -4.59
N TYR A 73 21.09 -2.20 -3.98
CA TYR A 73 20.15 -1.13 -4.28
C TYR A 73 19.69 -0.51 -2.96
N LEU A 74 19.89 0.80 -2.81
CA LEU A 74 19.71 1.51 -1.53
C LEU A 74 20.47 0.90 -0.35
N GLY A 75 21.65 0.34 -0.62
CA GLY A 75 22.47 -0.36 0.39
C GLY A 75 21.80 -1.60 0.99
N LEU A 76 20.82 -2.17 0.28
CA LEU A 76 20.25 -3.49 0.54
C LEU A 76 20.70 -4.44 -0.55
N LYS A 77 20.89 -5.71 -0.20
CA LYS A 77 21.18 -6.79 -1.14
C LYS A 77 19.89 -7.27 -1.77
N LEU A 78 19.78 -7.07 -3.08
CA LEU A 78 18.65 -7.53 -3.88
C LEU A 78 19.13 -8.63 -4.82
N HIS A 79 18.56 -9.82 -4.67
CA HIS A 79 19.03 -11.03 -5.36
C HIS A 79 18.46 -11.14 -6.77
N ASP A 80 19.27 -11.63 -7.71
CA ASP A 80 18.81 -11.91 -9.08
C ASP A 80 17.80 -13.06 -9.14
N GLU A 81 18.01 -14.08 -8.29
CA GLU A 81 17.15 -15.26 -8.16
C GLU A 81 16.64 -15.40 -6.72
N ASP A 82 15.51 -16.08 -6.57
CA ASP A 82 14.88 -16.32 -5.26
C ASP A 82 15.90 -16.99 -4.30
N PRO A 83 16.26 -16.35 -3.18
CA PRO A 83 17.28 -16.89 -2.27
C PRO A 83 16.76 -18.02 -1.38
N LEU A 84 15.44 -18.24 -1.29
CA LEU A 84 14.85 -19.18 -0.33
C LEU A 84 15.35 -20.63 -0.45
N PRO A 85 15.54 -21.22 -1.65
CA PRO A 85 16.10 -22.57 -1.76
C PRO A 85 17.49 -22.71 -1.11
N ARG A 86 18.30 -21.64 -1.10
CA ARG A 86 19.61 -21.61 -0.44
C ARG A 86 19.45 -21.48 1.07
N VAL A 87 18.54 -20.62 1.52
CA VAL A 87 18.20 -20.46 2.94
C VAL A 87 17.74 -21.79 3.53
N MET A 88 16.78 -22.45 2.90
CA MET A 88 16.24 -23.74 3.37
C MET A 88 17.30 -24.82 3.46
N ARG A 89 18.19 -24.92 2.46
CA ARG A 89 19.30 -25.89 2.47
C ARG A 89 20.22 -25.65 3.67
N HIS A 90 20.65 -24.42 3.89
CA HIS A 90 21.53 -24.06 5.00
C HIS A 90 20.88 -24.29 6.35
N CYS A 91 19.60 -23.94 6.52
CA CYS A 91 18.85 -24.22 7.76
C CYS A 91 18.78 -25.73 8.04
N ALA A 92 18.56 -26.55 7.00
CA ALA A 92 18.54 -28.01 7.14
C ALA A 92 19.91 -28.57 7.55
N GLU A 93 21.00 -28.03 7.01
CA GLU A 93 22.38 -28.45 7.29
C GLU A 93 22.89 -27.96 8.66
N SER A 94 22.44 -26.77 9.10
CA SER A 94 22.94 -26.08 10.30
C SER A 94 22.15 -26.41 11.57
N GLY A 95 21.29 -27.43 11.55
CA GLY A 95 20.51 -27.84 12.72
C GLY A 95 19.25 -27.01 12.97
N ARG A 96 18.53 -26.58 11.92
CA ARG A 96 17.24 -25.85 11.96
C ARG A 96 17.26 -24.46 12.59
N LYS A 97 18.39 -23.76 12.50
CA LYS A 97 18.45 -22.33 12.84
C LYS A 97 17.38 -21.52 12.10
N ARG A 98 16.83 -20.51 12.80
CA ARG A 98 15.93 -19.51 12.22
C ARG A 98 16.74 -18.37 11.58
N PHE A 99 16.33 -17.94 10.39
CA PHE A 99 16.89 -16.79 9.70
C PHE A 99 16.65 -15.51 10.48
N VAL A 100 17.64 -14.62 10.39
CA VAL A 100 17.62 -13.29 10.98
C VAL A 100 18.11 -12.30 9.93
N ASP A 101 17.32 -11.25 9.69
CA ASP A 101 17.64 -10.20 8.74
C ASP A 101 18.54 -9.14 9.40
N ARG A 102 19.83 -9.18 9.07
CA ARG A 102 20.81 -8.20 9.58
C ARG A 102 20.81 -6.87 8.81
N GLU A 103 20.16 -6.80 7.64
CA GLU A 103 20.00 -5.54 6.91
C GLU A 103 18.80 -4.72 7.41
N PHE A 104 17.88 -5.38 8.11
CA PHE A 104 16.76 -4.76 8.80
C PHE A 104 16.59 -5.36 10.21
N PRO A 105 17.52 -5.03 11.13
CA PRO A 105 17.64 -5.73 12.41
C PRO A 105 16.49 -5.37 13.35
N VAL A 106 15.52 -6.27 13.47
CA VAL A 106 14.34 -6.12 14.33
C VAL A 106 14.16 -7.26 15.33
N PHE A 107 15.11 -8.19 15.33
CA PHE A 107 15.14 -9.36 16.20
C PHE A 107 15.48 -8.98 17.66
N PRO A 108 15.11 -9.81 18.65
CA PRO A 108 15.40 -9.59 20.06
C PRO A 108 16.88 -9.29 20.33
N GLY A 109 17.14 -8.42 21.31
CA GLY A 109 18.49 -7.98 21.65
C GLY A 109 19.03 -6.82 20.79
N THR A 110 18.32 -6.43 19.73
CA THR A 110 18.65 -5.20 18.96
C THR A 110 18.20 -3.95 19.73
N VAL A 111 19.13 -3.06 20.01
CA VAL A 111 18.88 -1.76 20.64
C VAL A 111 19.34 -0.66 19.69
N ILE A 112 18.47 0.32 19.42
CA ILE A 112 18.86 1.55 18.73
C ILE A 112 18.85 2.69 19.74
N SER A 113 20.00 3.30 19.96
CA SER A 113 20.16 4.42 20.88
C SER A 113 20.42 5.71 20.10
N LEU A 114 19.68 6.76 20.42
CA LEU A 114 19.87 8.10 19.87
C LEU A 114 20.45 9.03 20.93
N ALA A 115 21.65 9.55 20.69
CA ALA A 115 22.24 10.64 21.47
C ALA A 115 21.97 11.99 20.79
N VAL A 116 21.46 12.97 21.55
CA VAL A 116 21.20 14.33 21.04
C VAL A 116 22.09 15.34 21.75
N GLY A 117 22.94 16.04 21.01
CA GLY A 117 23.63 17.26 21.48
C GLY A 117 24.85 17.05 22.39
N GLY A 118 25.50 15.89 22.36
CA GLY A 118 26.76 15.65 23.11
C GLY A 118 26.61 15.56 24.64
N GLY A 119 25.41 15.77 25.18
CA GLY A 119 25.04 15.36 26.53
C GLY A 119 24.64 13.89 26.52
N GLY A 120 25.19 13.09 27.42
CA GLY A 120 25.05 11.62 27.45
C GLY A 120 23.65 11.08 27.79
N GLU A 121 22.58 11.77 27.42
CA GLU A 121 21.20 11.28 27.55
C GLU A 121 20.79 10.57 26.25
N TYR A 122 20.53 9.27 26.36
CA TYR A 122 20.17 8.41 25.22
C TYR A 122 18.67 8.14 25.22
N THR A 123 18.03 8.27 24.06
CA THR A 123 16.66 7.76 23.84
C THR A 123 16.74 6.40 23.17
N HIS A 124 16.18 5.37 23.80
CA HIS A 124 16.03 4.06 23.18
C HIS A 124 14.86 4.07 22.19
N LEU A 125 15.15 3.70 20.95
CA LEU A 125 14.18 3.63 19.86
C LEU A 125 13.85 2.17 19.56
N ARG A 126 12.61 1.91 19.14
CA ARG A 126 12.20 0.58 18.69
C ARG A 126 12.78 0.31 17.30
N PRO A 127 13.59 -0.74 17.11
CA PRO A 127 14.17 -1.06 15.82
C PRO A 127 13.11 -1.22 14.73
N GLY A 128 13.44 -0.79 13.51
CA GLY A 128 12.56 -0.82 12.34
C GLY A 128 11.42 0.23 12.34
N ILE A 129 11.06 0.81 13.49
CA ILE A 129 10.07 1.92 13.53
C ILE A 129 10.71 3.24 13.19
N ILE A 130 11.81 3.53 13.87
CA ILE A 130 12.71 4.64 13.61
C ILE A 130 14.09 4.02 13.45
N THR A 131 14.80 4.40 12.40
CA THR A 131 16.15 3.91 12.12
C THR A 131 17.09 5.08 11.87
N PRO A 132 18.41 4.86 11.72
CA PRO A 132 19.34 5.94 11.37
C PRO A 132 18.97 6.69 10.08
N SER A 133 18.20 6.07 9.18
CA SER A 133 17.62 6.74 8.00
C SER A 133 16.76 7.96 8.35
N ASN A 134 16.21 8.03 9.56
CA ASN A 134 15.40 9.15 10.05
C ASN A 134 16.23 10.26 10.69
N CYS A 135 17.57 10.20 10.68
CA CYS A 135 18.43 11.17 11.37
C CYS A 135 18.15 12.63 10.98
N GLU A 136 17.86 12.91 9.70
CA GLU A 136 17.53 14.25 9.22
C GLU A 136 16.21 14.80 9.78
N ASP A 137 15.28 13.92 10.17
CA ASP A 137 14.01 14.34 10.75
C ASP A 137 14.18 14.90 12.18
N PHE A 138 15.31 14.60 12.86
CA PHE A 138 15.64 15.08 14.20
C PHE A 138 16.44 16.39 14.24
N THR A 139 17.23 16.70 13.21
CA THR A 139 18.09 17.91 13.18
C THR A 139 17.33 19.20 12.84
N SER A 140 16.12 19.09 12.28
CA SER A 140 15.27 20.24 11.97
C SER A 140 14.54 20.76 13.21
N CYS A 141 15.15 21.69 13.94
CA CYS A 141 14.65 22.24 15.20
C CYS A 141 13.14 22.60 15.15
N GLY A 142 12.32 21.90 15.94
CA GLY A 142 10.93 22.30 16.25
C GLY A 142 9.89 22.13 15.14
N GLY A 143 10.26 21.57 13.98
CA GLY A 143 9.35 21.37 12.85
C GLY A 143 8.29 20.29 13.08
N LYS A 144 7.27 20.26 12.22
CA LYS A 144 6.22 19.21 12.20
C LYS A 144 6.81 17.78 12.14
N ARG A 145 7.99 17.61 11.53
CA ARG A 145 8.74 16.35 11.43
C ARG A 145 9.22 15.83 12.77
N ALA A 146 9.99 16.63 13.52
CA ALA A 146 10.50 16.23 14.83
C ALA A 146 9.37 15.80 15.78
N ARG A 147 8.25 16.55 15.81
CA ARG A 147 7.06 16.19 16.60
C ARG A 147 6.47 14.84 16.18
N ARG A 148 6.51 14.51 14.89
CA ARG A 148 5.95 13.27 14.36
C ARG A 148 6.84 12.07 14.66
N VAL A 149 8.17 12.23 14.54
CA VAL A 149 9.11 11.20 14.97
C VAL A 149 9.00 10.95 16.47
N SER A 150 8.91 12.00 17.30
CA SER A 150 8.65 11.85 18.75
C SER A 150 7.33 11.14 19.02
N HIS A 151 6.28 11.44 18.26
CA HIS A 151 5.00 10.72 18.34
C HIS A 151 5.16 9.23 18.00
N PHE A 152 5.89 8.88 16.94
CA PHE A 152 6.18 7.47 16.62
C PHE A 152 7.00 6.78 17.70
N ALA A 153 8.07 7.42 18.19
CA ALA A 153 8.90 6.88 19.26
C ALA A 153 8.06 6.58 20.51
N SER A 154 7.18 7.50 20.90
CA SER A 154 6.26 7.33 22.03
C SER A 154 5.25 6.22 21.81
N ARG A 155 4.76 6.01 20.59
CA ARG A 155 3.80 4.92 20.30
C ARG A 155 4.48 3.57 20.17
N ALA A 156 5.72 3.55 19.71
CA ALA A 156 6.48 2.32 19.48
C ALA A 156 6.76 1.53 20.76
N THR A 157 6.63 2.16 21.95
CA THR A 157 6.71 1.46 23.24
C THR A 157 5.58 0.45 23.45
N GLU A 158 4.46 0.64 22.75
CA GLU A 158 3.29 -0.23 22.78
C GLU A 158 3.38 -1.40 21.80
N TRP A 159 4.45 -1.50 21.00
CA TRP A 159 4.56 -2.46 19.90
C TRP A 159 5.73 -3.41 20.10
N VAL A 160 5.62 -4.67 19.71
CA VAL A 160 6.62 -5.73 19.81
C VAL A 160 6.84 -6.42 18.48
N TRP A 161 8.04 -6.93 18.25
CA TRP A 161 8.33 -7.81 17.12
C TRP A 161 8.11 -9.27 17.55
N LYS A 162 7.25 -9.99 16.83
CA LYS A 162 6.97 -11.43 17.06
C LYS A 162 7.22 -12.20 15.77
N ARG A 163 7.81 -13.40 15.84
CA ARG A 163 7.97 -14.26 14.66
C ARG A 163 6.61 -14.75 14.19
N ALA A 164 6.27 -14.52 12.93
CA ALA A 164 5.04 -15.02 12.31
C ALA A 164 4.88 -16.53 12.48
N SER A 165 5.97 -17.29 12.31
CA SER A 165 6.00 -18.75 12.47
C SER A 165 5.71 -19.25 13.89
N SER A 166 5.75 -18.35 14.88
CA SER A 166 5.40 -18.65 16.29
C SER A 166 3.99 -18.17 16.68
N MET A 167 3.33 -17.39 15.83
CA MET A 167 2.01 -16.84 16.12
C MET A 167 0.92 -17.91 15.97
N MET A 168 -0.01 -17.93 16.92
CA MET A 168 -1.18 -18.81 16.94
C MET A 168 -2.43 -18.00 17.23
N ASP A 169 -3.55 -18.35 16.61
CA ASP A 169 -4.85 -17.78 16.97
C ASP A 169 -5.41 -18.41 18.26
N ASP A 170 -6.58 -17.95 18.70
CA ASP A 170 -7.22 -18.43 19.94
C ASP A 170 -7.55 -19.94 19.90
N ASP A 171 -7.68 -20.51 18.70
CA ASP A 171 -7.93 -21.94 18.47
C ASP A 171 -6.61 -22.75 18.38
N GLY A 172 -5.45 -22.11 18.58
CA GLY A 172 -4.14 -22.74 18.48
C GLY A 172 -3.69 -23.03 17.04
N ARG A 173 -4.30 -22.38 16.04
CA ARG A 173 -3.94 -22.52 14.63
C ARG A 173 -2.87 -21.50 14.26
N GLY A 174 -1.88 -21.96 13.50
CA GLY A 174 -0.84 -21.10 12.95
C GLY A 174 -1.40 -20.09 11.94
N TYR A 175 -0.69 -18.97 11.83
CA TYR A 175 -0.89 -17.99 10.79
C TYR A 175 -0.18 -18.42 9.51
N GLU A 176 -0.71 -18.01 8.36
CA GLU A 176 -0.24 -18.36 7.02
C GLU A 176 -0.06 -17.08 6.20
N ILE A 177 0.78 -17.09 5.16
CA ILE A 177 0.88 -15.94 4.25
C ILE A 177 -0.50 -15.70 3.63
N PHE A 178 -1.11 -16.76 3.10
CA PHE A 178 -2.47 -16.76 2.56
C PHE A 178 -3.27 -17.92 3.17
N SER A 179 -4.12 -17.63 4.16
CA SER A 179 -4.86 -18.66 4.91
C SER A 179 -6.11 -19.18 4.19
N SER A 180 -6.50 -18.57 3.06
CA SER A 180 -7.67 -18.98 2.26
C SER A 180 -7.58 -18.54 0.79
N PRO A 181 -8.39 -19.14 -0.11
CA PRO A 181 -8.49 -18.66 -1.50
C PRO A 181 -8.94 -17.20 -1.64
N GLY A 182 -9.66 -16.67 -0.64
CA GLY A 182 -10.16 -15.30 -0.59
C GLY A 182 -9.24 -14.34 0.18
N SER A 183 -8.00 -14.72 0.48
CA SER A 183 -7.07 -13.89 1.27
C SER A 183 -6.73 -12.56 0.59
N ILE A 184 -6.49 -12.57 -0.73
CA ILE A 184 -6.17 -11.37 -1.49
C ILE A 184 -7.47 -10.75 -1.99
N ASP A 185 -8.01 -9.83 -1.19
CA ASP A 185 -9.23 -9.08 -1.47
C ASP A 185 -9.05 -7.65 -0.96
N PRO A 186 -9.59 -6.63 -1.65
CA PRO A 186 -9.52 -5.25 -1.17
C PRO A 186 -10.01 -5.09 0.28
N ARG A 187 -11.06 -5.80 0.71
CA ARG A 187 -11.64 -5.75 2.06
C ARG A 187 -10.67 -6.21 3.14
N ASN A 188 -9.77 -7.13 2.78
CA ASN A 188 -8.74 -7.69 3.63
C ASN A 188 -7.49 -6.79 3.75
N VAL A 189 -7.57 -5.52 3.39
CA VAL A 189 -6.45 -4.57 3.50
C VAL A 189 -6.81 -3.46 4.47
N LEU A 190 -6.50 -3.64 5.75
CA LEU A 190 -6.85 -2.68 6.80
C LEU A 190 -5.62 -1.89 7.22
N GLN A 191 -5.80 -0.57 7.36
CA GLN A 191 -4.77 0.33 7.83
C GLN A 191 -4.46 0.11 9.31
N GLY A 192 -3.17 0.01 9.64
CA GLY A 192 -2.68 0.00 11.00
C GLY A 192 -2.44 1.40 11.58
N LYS A 193 -1.97 1.44 12.83
CA LYS A 193 -1.68 2.70 13.53
C LYS A 193 -0.49 3.49 13.01
N VAL A 194 0.38 2.91 12.19
CA VAL A 194 1.52 3.62 11.58
C VAL A 194 1.05 4.76 10.66
N GLY A 195 -0.12 4.65 10.02
CA GLY A 195 -0.72 5.80 9.31
C GLY A 195 -0.20 6.00 7.89
N ASN A 196 -0.36 4.99 7.03
CA ASN A 196 0.09 4.96 5.64
C ASN A 196 -1.10 4.72 4.68
N CYS A 197 -2.16 5.52 4.81
CA CYS A 197 -3.43 5.34 4.09
C CYS A 197 -3.29 5.20 2.58
N GLY A 198 -2.48 6.04 1.92
CA GLY A 198 -2.26 5.93 0.47
C GLY A 198 -1.62 4.59 0.07
N PHE A 199 -0.66 4.11 0.87
CA PHE A 199 0.01 2.82 0.66
C PHE A 199 -0.95 1.64 0.91
N CYS A 200 -1.81 1.74 1.93
CA CYS A 200 -2.90 0.80 2.15
C CYS A 200 -3.88 0.77 0.95
N SER A 201 -4.30 1.95 0.48
CA SER A 201 -5.24 2.07 -0.62
C SER A 201 -4.72 1.50 -1.94
N ILE A 202 -3.42 1.64 -2.24
CA ILE A 202 -2.90 1.08 -3.49
C ILE A 202 -2.88 -0.44 -3.47
N PHE A 203 -2.55 -1.08 -2.35
CA PHE A 203 -2.63 -2.54 -2.25
C PHE A 203 -4.06 -3.05 -2.32
N ALA A 204 -5.02 -2.34 -1.72
CA ALA A 204 -6.43 -2.66 -1.92
C ALA A 204 -6.85 -2.53 -3.40
N SER A 205 -6.39 -1.50 -4.11
CA SER A 205 -6.65 -1.35 -5.55
C SER A 205 -6.03 -2.46 -6.40
N VAL A 206 -4.82 -2.93 -6.04
CA VAL A 206 -4.19 -4.08 -6.72
C VAL A 206 -4.91 -5.38 -6.38
N ALA A 207 -5.27 -5.61 -5.13
CA ALA A 207 -5.99 -6.81 -4.71
C ALA A 207 -7.34 -6.94 -5.44
N ALA A 208 -7.99 -5.82 -5.76
CA ALA A 208 -9.26 -5.82 -6.49
C ALA A 208 -9.14 -6.23 -7.97
N CYS A 209 -8.01 -5.94 -8.62
CA CYS A 209 -7.89 -6.07 -10.08
C CYS A 209 -6.80 -7.06 -10.54
N TRP A 210 -5.75 -7.26 -9.73
CA TRP A 210 -4.60 -8.11 -10.02
C TRP A 210 -4.12 -8.87 -8.76
N PRO A 211 -4.96 -9.71 -8.13
CA PRO A 211 -4.56 -10.46 -6.93
C PRO A 211 -3.36 -11.37 -7.18
N GLU A 212 -3.20 -11.90 -8.39
CA GLU A 212 -2.04 -12.73 -8.76
C GLU A 212 -0.72 -11.94 -8.73
N ASN A 213 -0.71 -10.64 -9.04
CA ASN A 213 0.52 -9.84 -8.94
C ASN A 213 1.03 -9.76 -7.50
N ILE A 214 0.13 -9.76 -6.51
CA ILE A 214 0.46 -9.84 -5.08
C ILE A 214 0.92 -11.24 -4.73
N ARG A 215 0.19 -12.28 -5.17
CA ARG A 215 0.53 -13.68 -4.88
C ARG A 215 1.92 -14.04 -5.41
N ASP A 216 2.18 -13.75 -6.68
CA ASP A 216 3.44 -14.03 -7.38
C ASP A 216 4.61 -13.17 -6.88
N ALA A 217 4.32 -12.09 -6.14
CA ALA A 217 5.36 -11.30 -5.51
C ALA A 217 6.02 -12.08 -4.36
N PHE A 218 5.33 -13.00 -3.70
CA PHE A 218 5.96 -13.88 -2.73
C PHE A 218 6.77 -14.96 -3.45
N GLY A 219 8.00 -15.18 -3.01
CA GLY A 219 8.80 -16.31 -3.49
C GLY A 219 8.03 -17.62 -3.31
N LYS A 220 8.12 -18.52 -4.28
CA LYS A 220 7.31 -19.76 -4.32
C LYS A 220 7.42 -20.62 -3.06
N ASP A 221 8.58 -20.56 -2.40
CA ASP A 221 8.90 -21.34 -1.20
C ASP A 221 8.66 -20.53 0.09
N SER A 222 8.06 -19.33 0.01
CA SER A 222 7.92 -18.41 1.15
C SER A 222 7.12 -18.99 2.31
N GLU A 223 6.00 -19.68 2.04
CA GLU A 223 5.17 -20.27 3.09
C GLU A 223 5.94 -21.35 3.86
N GLU A 224 6.60 -22.27 3.13
CA GLU A 224 7.40 -23.33 3.73
C GLU A 224 8.63 -22.78 4.45
N CYS A 225 9.35 -21.85 3.83
CA CYS A 225 10.55 -21.24 4.39
C CYS A 225 10.22 -20.38 5.62
N MET A 226 9.07 -19.70 5.66
CA MET A 226 8.61 -18.98 6.85
C MET A 226 8.43 -19.96 8.00
N ARG A 227 7.70 -21.05 7.78
CA ARG A 227 7.38 -22.03 8.82
C ARG A 227 8.60 -22.80 9.31
N THR A 228 9.55 -23.13 8.42
CA THR A 228 10.72 -23.98 8.74
C THR A 228 11.97 -23.21 9.11
N CYS A 229 12.16 -22.04 8.51
CA CYS A 229 13.39 -21.26 8.58
C CYS A 229 13.15 -19.85 9.11
N GLY A 230 11.90 -19.36 9.26
CA GLY A 230 11.64 -17.98 9.67
C GLY A 230 12.03 -16.95 8.62
N ALA A 231 11.98 -17.30 7.33
CA ALA A 231 12.33 -16.41 6.21
C ALA A 231 11.28 -16.43 5.10
N TYR A 232 11.18 -15.33 4.37
CA TYR A 232 10.43 -15.24 3.13
C TYR A 232 11.11 -14.26 2.16
N SER A 233 10.72 -14.31 0.89
CA SER A 233 11.23 -13.38 -0.12
C SER A 233 10.09 -12.66 -0.84
N ILE A 234 10.33 -11.40 -1.18
CA ILE A 234 9.43 -10.59 -2.01
C ILE A 234 10.16 -10.19 -3.28
N ARG A 235 9.57 -10.55 -4.42
CA ARG A 235 9.94 -10.06 -5.74
C ARG A 235 9.59 -8.58 -5.86
N VAL A 236 10.58 -7.79 -6.27
CA VAL A 236 10.43 -6.38 -6.60
C VAL A 236 11.02 -6.10 -7.98
N TYR A 237 10.52 -5.07 -8.63
CA TYR A 237 11.03 -4.56 -9.89
C TYR A 237 11.79 -3.26 -9.66
N LEU A 238 13.07 -3.25 -10.00
CA LEU A 238 13.88 -2.03 -9.96
C LEU A 238 13.62 -1.15 -11.17
N PRO A 239 14.05 0.14 -11.14
CA PRO A 239 14.10 0.97 -12.34
C PRO A 239 14.71 0.20 -13.53
N GLY A 240 14.08 0.34 -14.69
CA GLY A 240 14.39 -0.45 -15.88
C GLY A 240 13.72 -1.83 -15.91
N GLY A 241 12.74 -2.10 -15.02
CA GLY A 241 11.93 -3.33 -15.04
C GLY A 241 12.68 -4.60 -14.60
N ARG A 242 13.87 -4.46 -14.01
CA ARG A 242 14.70 -5.59 -13.60
C ARG A 242 14.11 -6.26 -12.36
N ARG A 243 13.75 -7.54 -12.48
CA ARG A 243 13.24 -8.34 -11.36
C ARG A 243 14.35 -8.67 -10.37
N ARG A 244 14.08 -8.48 -9.09
CA ARG A 244 14.93 -8.86 -7.96
C ARG A 244 14.13 -9.45 -6.82
N TYR A 245 14.80 -10.11 -5.90
CA TYR A 245 14.22 -10.67 -4.68
C TYR A 245 14.83 -10.02 -3.44
N LEU A 246 13.96 -9.50 -2.58
CA LEU A 246 14.29 -9.02 -1.26
C LEU A 246 14.08 -10.15 -0.26
N LEU A 247 15.13 -10.52 0.47
CA LEU A 247 15.07 -11.52 1.54
C LEU A 247 14.72 -10.85 2.88
N LEU A 248 13.79 -11.44 3.63
CA LEU A 248 13.33 -10.94 4.94
C LEU A 248 13.20 -12.09 5.94
N ASP A 249 13.41 -11.78 7.21
CA ASP A 249 12.96 -12.64 8.31
C ASP A 249 11.47 -12.44 8.61
N ASP A 250 10.88 -13.38 9.34
CA ASP A 250 9.44 -13.44 9.59
C ASP A 250 8.97 -12.66 10.82
N TYR A 251 9.81 -11.78 11.41
CA TYR A 251 9.33 -10.90 12.48
C TYR A 251 8.30 -9.91 11.97
N LEU A 252 7.15 -9.83 12.62
CA LEU A 252 6.10 -8.86 12.33
C LEU A 252 5.90 -7.93 13.51
N LEU A 253 5.62 -6.66 13.21
CA LEU A 253 5.35 -5.65 14.20
C LEU A 253 3.92 -5.83 14.71
N CYS A 254 3.77 -6.23 15.97
CA CYS A 254 2.52 -6.50 16.67
C CYS A 254 2.31 -5.47 17.78
N ALA A 255 1.07 -5.31 18.22
CA ALA A 255 0.81 -4.59 19.46
C ALA A 255 1.22 -5.47 20.67
N ASN A 256 1.53 -4.83 21.79
CA ASN A 256 1.67 -5.51 23.07
C ASN A 256 0.35 -6.21 23.44
N GLU A 257 0.47 -7.27 24.24
CA GLU A 257 -0.68 -7.92 24.85
C GLU A 257 -1.49 -6.85 25.60
N ASP A 258 -2.82 -6.90 25.46
CA ASP A 258 -3.82 -5.90 25.93
C ASP A 258 -4.20 -4.75 24.97
N ILE A 259 -3.63 -4.67 23.77
CA ILE A 259 -3.97 -3.62 22.78
C ILE A 259 -4.64 -4.22 21.55
N ASP A 260 -5.92 -3.91 21.36
CA ASP A 260 -6.79 -4.45 20.29
C ASP A 260 -6.59 -3.75 18.92
N ASP A 261 -5.38 -3.28 18.64
CA ASP A 261 -5.13 -2.39 17.50
C ASP A 261 -3.77 -2.69 16.86
N SER A 262 -3.78 -3.27 15.66
CA SER A 262 -2.54 -3.60 14.92
C SER A 262 -1.75 -2.33 14.54
N PRO A 263 -0.42 -2.29 14.80
CA PRO A 263 0.41 -1.16 14.40
C PRO A 263 0.66 -1.12 12.88
N SER A 264 0.90 -2.29 12.28
CA SER A 264 1.08 -2.49 10.84
C SER A 264 -0.27 -2.63 10.13
N LEU A 265 -0.28 -2.54 8.80
CA LEU A 265 -1.38 -3.03 7.97
C LEU A 265 -1.77 -4.44 8.42
N HIS A 266 -3.02 -4.84 8.24
CA HIS A 266 -3.48 -6.18 8.61
C HIS A 266 -4.68 -6.61 7.78
N SER A 267 -4.99 -7.89 7.82
CA SER A 267 -6.15 -8.45 7.14
C SER A 267 -7.37 -8.50 8.06
N SER A 268 -8.57 -8.38 7.49
CA SER A 268 -9.80 -8.74 8.19
C SER A 268 -9.94 -10.25 8.41
N ILE A 269 -9.18 -11.06 7.67
CA ILE A 269 -9.01 -12.48 7.95
C ILE A 269 -7.86 -12.62 8.93
N SER A 270 -8.18 -12.97 10.18
CA SER A 270 -7.23 -12.93 11.30
C SER A 270 -5.91 -13.65 11.03
N ARG A 271 -5.94 -14.81 10.38
CA ARG A 271 -4.75 -15.66 10.12
C ARG A 271 -3.92 -15.25 8.90
N ASP A 272 -4.36 -14.27 8.11
CA ASP A 272 -3.63 -13.82 6.92
C ASP A 272 -2.48 -12.88 7.26
N LEU A 273 -1.28 -13.21 6.77
CA LEU A 273 -0.08 -12.41 6.99
C LEU A 273 0.40 -11.63 5.77
N TRP A 274 -0.10 -11.93 4.57
CA TRP A 274 0.44 -11.39 3.32
C TRP A 274 0.60 -9.86 3.35
N ILE A 275 -0.39 -9.12 3.83
CA ILE A 275 -0.34 -7.65 3.79
C ILE A 275 0.68 -7.08 4.79
N ARG A 276 0.88 -7.76 5.92
CA ARG A 276 1.88 -7.40 6.95
C ARG A 276 3.29 -7.63 6.46
N MET A 277 3.50 -8.79 5.83
CA MET A 277 4.79 -9.19 5.27
C MET A 277 5.13 -8.32 4.06
N LEU A 278 4.16 -8.02 3.20
CA LEU A 278 4.34 -7.11 2.09
C LEU A 278 4.68 -5.70 2.58
N GLU A 279 3.94 -5.15 3.56
CA GLU A 279 4.28 -3.86 4.15
C GLU A 279 5.71 -3.85 4.70
N LYS A 280 6.12 -4.88 5.45
CA LYS A 280 7.49 -4.98 5.98
C LYS A 280 8.55 -4.93 4.88
N ALA A 281 8.32 -5.58 3.73
CA ALA A 281 9.25 -5.52 2.60
C ALA A 281 9.45 -4.10 2.09
N TYR A 282 8.38 -3.32 1.97
CA TYR A 282 8.46 -1.92 1.58
C TYR A 282 9.02 -1.01 2.69
N VAL A 283 8.76 -1.33 3.95
CA VAL A 283 9.42 -0.68 5.09
C VAL A 283 10.92 -0.90 5.03
N LYS A 284 11.39 -2.12 4.75
CA LYS A 284 12.83 -2.43 4.61
C LYS A 284 13.45 -1.58 3.50
N LEU A 285 12.81 -1.52 2.32
CA LEU A 285 13.26 -0.65 1.21
C LEU A 285 13.28 0.84 1.58
N GLN A 286 12.30 1.29 2.36
CA GLN A 286 12.17 2.68 2.82
C GLN A 286 13.09 3.02 4.01
N GLY A 287 13.55 2.01 4.74
CA GLY A 287 14.42 2.13 5.90
C GLY A 287 13.69 2.15 7.26
N SER A 288 12.42 2.54 7.35
CA SER A 288 11.64 2.49 8.61
C SER A 288 10.13 2.66 8.43
N TYR A 289 9.32 2.21 9.40
CA TYR A 289 7.87 2.45 9.39
C TYR A 289 7.53 3.93 9.48
N ALA A 290 8.28 4.71 10.28
CA ALA A 290 8.09 6.17 10.35
C ALA A 290 8.27 6.83 8.98
N SER A 291 9.12 6.26 8.12
CA SER A 291 9.32 6.76 6.76
C SER A 291 8.16 6.46 5.79
N LEU A 292 7.26 5.52 6.10
CA LEU A 292 6.05 5.22 5.31
C LEU A 292 4.83 6.09 5.67
N ASP A 293 4.88 6.91 6.73
CA ASP A 293 3.74 7.75 7.11
C ASP A 293 3.43 8.80 6.01
N GLY A 294 2.14 8.94 5.70
CA GLY A 294 1.63 9.80 4.62
C GLY A 294 1.73 11.31 4.89
N TYR A 295 2.07 11.75 6.10
CA TYR A 295 2.10 13.18 6.46
C TYR A 295 3.32 13.98 5.94
N TYR A 296 4.20 13.29 5.23
CA TYR A 296 5.62 13.53 5.31
C TYR A 296 5.99 14.01 3.90
N LYS A 297 6.12 15.32 3.65
CA LYS A 297 6.11 15.82 2.25
C LYS A 297 7.45 15.85 1.51
N LEU A 298 8.62 15.71 2.16
CA LEU A 298 9.90 16.10 1.50
C LEU A 298 11.09 15.12 1.59
N ASN A 299 11.07 14.04 2.39
CA ASN A 299 12.29 13.26 2.68
C ASN A 299 12.08 11.73 2.68
N SER A 300 11.14 11.18 1.92
CA SER A 300 11.19 9.72 1.77
C SER A 300 10.76 9.25 0.40
N LEU A 301 11.68 8.48 -0.17
CA LEU A 301 11.72 7.84 -1.47
C LEU A 301 10.41 7.20 -1.92
N TYR A 302 9.73 6.51 -1.00
CA TYR A 302 8.60 5.62 -1.30
C TYR A 302 7.25 6.10 -0.75
N ARG A 303 7.12 7.41 -0.43
CA ARG A 303 5.88 7.96 0.18
C ARG A 303 4.69 7.96 -0.75
N HIS A 304 4.94 7.92 -2.06
CA HIS A 304 3.87 7.94 -3.03
C HIS A 304 3.40 6.51 -3.33
N PRO A 305 2.09 6.20 -3.20
CA PRO A 305 1.57 4.86 -3.46
C PRO A 305 1.93 4.33 -4.85
N ALA A 306 2.12 5.25 -5.80
CA ALA A 306 2.52 4.89 -7.14
C ALA A 306 3.87 4.16 -7.19
N ARG A 307 4.84 4.58 -6.38
CA ARG A 307 6.17 3.96 -6.41
C ARG A 307 6.15 2.56 -5.81
N ALA A 308 5.44 2.36 -4.70
CA ALA A 308 5.20 1.03 -4.15
C ALA A 308 4.66 0.09 -5.22
N LEU A 309 3.75 0.60 -6.04
CA LEU A 309 3.17 -0.17 -7.10
C LEU A 309 4.11 -0.44 -8.28
N GLN A 310 4.94 0.52 -8.69
CA GLN A 310 5.98 0.28 -9.71
C GLN A 310 6.91 -0.84 -9.28
N LEU A 311 7.34 -0.85 -8.00
CA LEU A 311 8.17 -1.92 -7.45
C LEU A 311 7.42 -3.27 -7.41
N LEU A 312 6.11 -3.28 -7.15
CA LEU A 312 5.33 -4.51 -7.12
C LEU A 312 5.10 -5.10 -8.52
N THR A 313 4.85 -4.23 -9.50
CA THR A 313 4.30 -4.61 -10.82
C THR A 313 5.27 -4.46 -11.98
N GLY A 314 6.36 -3.71 -11.82
CA GLY A 314 7.29 -3.39 -12.89
C GLY A 314 6.78 -2.33 -13.87
N VAL A 315 5.60 -1.74 -13.62
CA VAL A 315 5.07 -0.67 -14.47
C VAL A 315 6.02 0.54 -14.41
N PRO A 316 6.49 1.05 -15.56
CA PRO A 316 7.49 2.09 -15.57
C PRO A 316 6.93 3.50 -15.35
N VAL A 317 5.63 3.72 -15.57
CA VAL A 317 5.03 5.06 -15.50
C VAL A 317 4.02 5.14 -14.35
N ALA A 318 4.23 6.13 -13.49
CA ALA A 318 3.36 6.53 -12.40
C ALA A 318 2.85 7.95 -12.66
N LEU A 319 1.53 8.15 -12.55
CA LEU A 319 0.89 9.42 -12.84
C LEU A 319 0.08 9.91 -11.64
N GLU A 320 0.11 11.20 -11.37
CA GLU A 320 -0.90 11.88 -10.57
C GLU A 320 -1.74 12.74 -11.50
N LEU A 321 -3.01 12.39 -11.66
CA LEU A 321 -3.96 13.19 -12.40
C LEU A 321 -4.54 14.25 -11.48
N HIS A 322 -4.33 15.51 -11.82
CA HIS A 322 -4.90 16.67 -11.14
C HIS A 322 -6.06 17.24 -11.98
N PHE A 323 -7.19 17.51 -11.34
CA PHE A 323 -8.31 18.22 -11.95
C PHE A 323 -8.98 19.18 -10.95
N GLY A 324 -9.59 20.24 -11.48
CA GLY A 324 -10.20 21.30 -10.67
C GLY A 324 -9.23 22.32 -10.06
N GLU A 325 -8.00 22.44 -10.57
CA GLU A 325 -6.97 23.41 -10.12
C GLU A 325 -7.13 24.83 -10.70
N GLY A 326 -8.17 25.11 -11.50
CA GLY A 326 -8.42 26.42 -12.12
C GLY A 326 -9.11 27.49 -11.25
N GLY A 327 -9.33 27.25 -9.95
CA GLY A 327 -9.99 28.20 -9.05
C GLY A 327 -9.00 29.02 -8.21
N CYS A 328 -8.87 30.31 -8.48
CA CYS A 328 -8.15 31.24 -7.60
C CYS A 328 -8.79 31.29 -6.20
N TYR A 329 -7.95 31.35 -5.16
CA TYR A 329 -8.39 31.64 -3.80
C TYR A 329 -8.79 33.12 -3.71
N ASP A 330 -10.01 33.43 -3.27
CA ASP A 330 -10.31 34.73 -2.66
C ASP A 330 -9.93 34.65 -1.16
N ASP A 331 -9.46 35.76 -0.60
CA ASP A 331 -8.98 35.97 0.78
C ASP A 331 -9.99 35.54 1.86
N ASN A 332 -11.23 35.23 1.48
CA ASN A 332 -12.30 34.77 2.37
C ASN A 332 -12.58 33.25 2.34
N ASN A 333 -11.77 32.45 1.63
CA ASN A 333 -11.84 30.97 1.60
C ASN A 333 -13.21 30.40 1.15
N ASN A 334 -13.98 31.21 0.42
CA ASN A 334 -15.31 30.84 -0.08
C ASN A 334 -15.17 30.45 -1.56
N ARG A 335 -15.33 29.16 -1.86
CA ARG A 335 -15.37 28.65 -3.24
C ARG A 335 -16.73 28.97 -3.85
N ASP A 336 -16.82 29.97 -4.71
CA ASP A 336 -17.87 30.02 -5.72
C ASP A 336 -17.51 29.04 -6.86
N ASN A 337 -17.54 27.75 -6.52
CA ASN A 337 -17.26 26.63 -7.42
C ASN A 337 -18.48 26.36 -8.31
N VAL A 338 -18.63 27.10 -9.41
CA VAL A 338 -19.32 26.54 -10.58
C VAL A 338 -18.24 25.94 -11.47
N SER A 339 -17.94 24.66 -11.24
CA SER A 339 -17.16 23.87 -12.20
C SER A 339 -17.86 23.96 -13.56
N ARG A 340 -17.10 24.13 -14.65
CA ARG A 340 -17.71 23.98 -15.99
C ARG A 340 -18.13 22.52 -16.13
N ASP A 341 -19.41 22.26 -16.43
CA ASP A 341 -19.94 20.90 -16.61
C ASP A 341 -19.07 20.08 -17.59
N ASP A 342 -18.51 20.74 -18.62
CA ASP A 342 -17.58 20.14 -19.58
C ASP A 342 -16.32 19.54 -18.94
N GLU A 343 -15.75 20.16 -17.90
CA GLU A 343 -14.54 19.67 -17.21
C GLU A 343 -14.85 18.45 -16.33
N VAL A 344 -16.04 18.43 -15.72
CA VAL A 344 -16.52 17.28 -14.94
C VAL A 344 -16.76 16.09 -15.86
N ASP A 345 -17.36 16.31 -17.03
CA ASP A 345 -17.56 15.30 -18.05
C ASP A 345 -16.22 14.76 -18.57
N GLU A 346 -15.28 15.66 -18.85
CA GLU A 346 -13.93 15.30 -19.27
C GLU A 346 -13.18 14.45 -18.24
N ALA A 347 -13.26 14.80 -16.95
CA ALA A 347 -12.67 14.01 -15.88
C ALA A 347 -13.31 12.64 -15.73
N TYR A 348 -14.64 12.57 -15.88
CA TYR A 348 -15.37 11.30 -15.84
C TYR A 348 -14.92 10.35 -16.94
N GLU A 349 -14.92 10.79 -18.19
CA GLU A 349 -14.53 9.95 -19.33
C GLU A 349 -13.06 9.52 -19.23
N THR A 350 -12.17 10.43 -18.80
CA THR A 350 -10.76 10.12 -18.59
C THR A 350 -10.56 9.02 -17.54
N LEU A 351 -11.26 9.10 -16.39
CA LEU A 351 -11.16 8.09 -15.35
C LEU A 351 -11.88 6.78 -15.72
N LEU A 352 -12.95 6.85 -16.49
CA LEU A 352 -13.65 5.67 -17.02
C LEU A 352 -12.71 4.82 -17.90
N GLU A 353 -11.93 5.46 -18.75
CA GLU A 353 -10.95 4.78 -19.62
C GLU A 353 -9.82 4.06 -18.87
N THR A 354 -9.57 4.44 -17.61
CA THR A 354 -8.55 3.78 -16.76
C THR A 354 -9.07 2.51 -16.07
N GLN A 355 -10.38 2.27 -16.09
CA GLN A 355 -10.99 1.16 -15.39
C GLN A 355 -10.47 -0.20 -15.88
N GLY A 356 -10.10 -1.06 -14.93
CA GLY A 356 -9.63 -2.42 -15.21
C GLY A 356 -8.23 -2.49 -15.82
N SER A 357 -7.57 -1.35 -16.06
CA SER A 357 -6.20 -1.29 -16.60
C SER A 357 -5.24 -0.53 -15.69
N TYR A 358 -5.72 0.31 -14.78
CA TYR A 358 -4.88 1.04 -13.84
C TYR A 358 -5.29 0.74 -12.41
N ALA A 359 -4.32 0.62 -11.50
CA ALA A 359 -4.60 0.73 -10.08
C ALA A 359 -4.71 2.21 -9.72
N ARG A 360 -5.71 2.54 -8.88
CA ARG A 360 -6.15 3.92 -8.71
C ARG A 360 -6.34 4.26 -7.23
N VAL A 361 -5.80 5.40 -6.81
CA VAL A 361 -6.03 5.95 -5.45
C VAL A 361 -6.53 7.38 -5.60
N ALA A 362 -7.72 7.64 -5.08
CA ALA A 362 -8.31 8.97 -5.05
C ALA A 362 -7.97 9.65 -3.71
N HIS A 363 -7.48 10.88 -3.77
CA HIS A 363 -7.03 11.62 -2.59
C HIS A 363 -8.07 12.64 -2.15
N CYS A 364 -8.70 12.40 -1.01
CA CYS A 364 -9.70 13.30 -0.47
C CYS A 364 -9.05 14.51 0.21
N ARG A 365 -9.58 15.71 -0.04
CA ARG A 365 -9.11 16.97 0.55
C ARG A 365 -10.18 17.66 1.41
N ARG A 366 -11.23 16.94 1.79
CA ARG A 366 -12.36 17.46 2.57
C ARG A 366 -12.73 16.49 3.68
N ASN A 367 -13.06 17.03 4.85
CA ASN A 367 -13.69 16.27 5.91
C ASN A 367 -15.19 16.58 5.86
N ILE A 368 -15.96 15.71 5.21
CA ILE A 368 -17.38 15.93 4.91
C ILE A 368 -18.09 14.61 4.66
N ASP A 369 -19.32 14.47 5.12
CA ASP A 369 -20.19 13.33 4.82
C ASP A 369 -19.51 11.97 5.06
N GLY A 370 -18.77 11.83 6.16
CA GLY A 370 -18.04 10.60 6.51
C GLY A 370 -16.67 10.43 5.83
N LEU A 371 -16.25 11.35 4.95
CA LEU A 371 -14.93 11.35 4.33
C LEU A 371 -13.89 12.01 5.24
N ASP A 372 -12.66 11.48 5.19
CA ASP A 372 -11.48 11.97 5.88
C ASP A 372 -10.63 12.85 4.94
N SER A 373 -10.22 14.03 5.41
CA SER A 373 -9.35 14.92 4.64
C SER A 373 -7.89 14.48 4.71
N ASN A 374 -7.14 14.70 3.61
CA ASN A 374 -5.76 14.26 3.45
C ASN A 374 -5.62 12.73 3.57
N HIS A 375 -6.60 12.02 3.00
CA HIS A 375 -6.72 10.57 3.09
C HIS A 375 -6.83 9.96 1.69
N GLY A 376 -6.16 8.82 1.51
CA GLY A 376 -6.24 8.03 0.28
C GLY A 376 -7.40 7.05 0.34
N TYR A 377 -8.12 6.91 -0.77
CA TYR A 377 -9.18 5.93 -0.95
C TYR A 377 -8.91 5.13 -2.22
N SER A 378 -9.08 3.82 -2.19
CA SER A 378 -8.97 3.01 -3.41
C SER A 378 -10.13 3.34 -4.33
N LEU A 379 -9.87 3.73 -5.58
CA LEU A 379 -10.92 3.91 -6.59
C LEU A 379 -11.10 2.57 -7.33
N LEU A 380 -12.07 1.80 -6.86
CA LEU A 380 -12.27 0.42 -7.31
C LEU A 380 -13.04 0.36 -8.62
N TRP A 381 -14.08 1.19 -8.77
CA TRP A 381 -14.99 1.12 -9.92
C TRP A 381 -15.58 2.50 -10.26
N ILE A 382 -15.88 2.72 -11.54
CA ILE A 382 -16.49 3.90 -12.12
C ILE A 382 -17.22 3.50 -13.40
N GLU A 383 -18.55 3.66 -13.46
CA GLU A 383 -19.33 3.43 -14.68
C GLU A 383 -20.67 4.19 -14.63
N PRO A 384 -21.38 4.33 -15.78
CA PRO A 384 -22.73 4.85 -15.77
C PRO A 384 -23.69 3.86 -15.10
N PHE A 385 -24.48 4.38 -14.17
CA PHE A 385 -25.52 3.68 -13.44
C PHE A 385 -26.90 4.05 -14.00
N TYR A 386 -27.57 3.09 -14.62
CA TYR A 386 -28.91 3.26 -15.19
C TYR A 386 -29.98 2.70 -14.25
N PHE A 387 -31.04 3.47 -13.98
CA PHE A 387 -32.12 3.08 -13.07
C PHE A 387 -33.48 3.62 -13.51
N ARG A 388 -34.56 3.15 -12.87
CA ARG A 388 -35.90 3.74 -13.02
C ARG A 388 -36.30 4.44 -11.73
N THR A 389 -36.86 5.62 -11.85
CA THR A 389 -37.31 6.38 -10.68
C THR A 389 -38.65 5.82 -10.18
N LYS A 390 -38.77 5.50 -8.88
CA LYS A 390 -40.04 5.02 -8.30
C LYS A 390 -41.22 5.98 -8.52
N LYS A 391 -40.96 7.29 -8.41
CA LYS A 391 -41.99 8.32 -8.49
C LYS A 391 -42.60 8.46 -9.89
N THR A 392 -41.82 8.23 -10.95
CA THR A 392 -42.28 8.50 -12.32
C THR A 392 -42.21 7.30 -13.26
N GLY A 393 -41.56 6.20 -12.86
CA GLY A 393 -41.30 5.03 -13.70
C GLY A 393 -40.33 5.28 -14.87
N LYS A 394 -39.87 6.53 -15.04
CA LYS A 394 -38.97 6.95 -16.12
C LYS A 394 -37.57 6.41 -15.90
N ALA A 395 -36.93 6.04 -17.00
CA ALA A 395 -35.50 5.73 -17.03
C ALA A 395 -34.72 7.00 -16.67
N ALA A 396 -33.68 6.81 -15.87
CA ALA A 396 -32.73 7.81 -15.42
C ALA A 396 -31.33 7.18 -15.40
N SER A 397 -30.32 8.04 -15.39
CA SER A 397 -28.94 7.62 -15.23
C SER A 397 -28.21 8.52 -14.24
N SER A 398 -27.15 7.98 -13.65
CA SER A 398 -26.17 8.72 -12.87
C SER A 398 -24.79 8.15 -13.16
N ARG A 399 -23.75 8.92 -12.91
CA ARG A 399 -22.37 8.45 -13.00
C ARG A 399 -21.93 8.11 -11.59
N LEU A 400 -21.56 6.86 -11.34
CA LEU A 400 -21.20 6.40 -10.00
C LEU A 400 -19.74 6.00 -9.92
N VAL A 401 -19.18 6.15 -8.73
CA VAL A 401 -17.88 5.60 -8.36
C VAL A 401 -18.03 4.72 -7.12
N CYS A 402 -17.21 3.67 -7.03
CA CYS A 402 -17.03 2.84 -5.85
C CYS A 402 -15.64 3.09 -5.29
N LEU A 403 -15.59 3.48 -4.01
CA LEU A 403 -14.34 3.68 -3.29
C LEU A 403 -14.24 2.75 -2.09
N ARG A 404 -13.02 2.57 -1.60
CA ARG A 404 -12.77 1.92 -0.32
C ARG A 404 -11.95 2.80 0.61
N ASN A 405 -12.48 2.99 1.82
CA ASN A 405 -11.76 3.58 2.94
C ASN A 405 -10.79 2.55 3.53
N PRO A 406 -9.47 2.79 3.53
CA PRO A 406 -8.48 1.86 4.09
C PRO A 406 -8.61 1.64 5.60
N HIS A 407 -9.38 2.46 6.32
CA HIS A 407 -9.73 2.19 7.72
C HIS A 407 -10.68 1.00 7.90
N GLY A 408 -11.26 0.47 6.82
CA GLY A 408 -12.29 -0.58 6.87
C GLY A 408 -13.63 -0.11 7.42
N ARG A 409 -13.81 1.21 7.62
CA ARG A 409 -15.05 1.82 8.15
C ARG A 409 -15.18 3.26 7.66
N GLY A 410 -16.24 3.93 8.09
CA GLY A 410 -16.49 5.34 7.72
C GLY A 410 -16.83 5.49 6.24
N PRO A 411 -17.97 4.94 5.79
CA PRO A 411 -18.43 5.11 4.41
C PRO A 411 -18.94 6.53 4.17
N TYR A 412 -18.99 6.95 2.91
CA TYR A 412 -19.63 8.22 2.53
C TYR A 412 -21.13 8.21 2.85
N THR A 413 -21.62 9.24 3.53
CA THR A 413 -23.01 9.40 3.96
C THR A 413 -23.75 10.52 3.22
N GLY A 414 -23.15 11.07 2.16
CA GLY A 414 -23.74 12.20 1.45
C GLY A 414 -24.97 11.79 0.65
N ARG A 415 -25.78 12.80 0.27
CA ARG A 415 -27.08 12.57 -0.39
C ARG A 415 -26.96 11.88 -1.76
N ASP A 416 -25.84 12.04 -2.43
CA ASP A 416 -25.57 11.53 -3.77
C ASP A 416 -25.01 10.10 -3.72
N PHE A 417 -25.90 9.13 -3.51
CA PHE A 417 -25.59 7.69 -3.41
C PHE A 417 -24.69 7.28 -2.24
N GLY A 418 -24.57 8.09 -1.19
CA GLY A 418 -23.97 7.65 0.08
C GLY A 418 -24.85 6.67 0.87
N VAL A 419 -24.28 6.09 1.92
CA VAL A 419 -24.99 5.23 2.87
C VAL A 419 -26.16 5.98 3.48
N GLY A 420 -27.34 5.34 3.46
CA GLY A 420 -28.59 5.95 3.92
C GLY A 420 -29.22 6.95 2.95
N SER A 421 -28.66 7.18 1.76
CA SER A 421 -29.26 8.06 0.77
C SER A 421 -30.61 7.52 0.28
N SER A 422 -31.62 8.40 0.22
CA SER A 422 -32.92 8.09 -0.39
C SER A 422 -32.82 7.79 -1.88
N LEU A 423 -31.75 8.19 -2.58
CA LEU A 423 -31.55 7.90 -4.00
C LEU A 423 -31.43 6.39 -4.27
N TRP A 424 -30.89 5.61 -3.33
CA TRP A 424 -30.90 4.14 -3.41
C TRP A 424 -32.31 3.58 -3.40
N HIS A 425 -33.22 4.21 -2.65
CA HIS A 425 -34.62 3.81 -2.60
C HIS A 425 -35.39 4.30 -3.83
N GLU A 426 -35.05 5.47 -4.38
CA GLU A 426 -35.68 6.02 -5.58
C GLU A 426 -35.22 5.31 -6.87
N ALA A 427 -33.98 4.81 -6.89
CA ALA A 427 -33.42 3.97 -7.94
C ALA A 427 -33.96 2.55 -7.82
N GLU A 428 -35.17 2.33 -8.32
CA GLU A 428 -35.74 1.00 -8.40
C GLU A 428 -35.08 0.24 -9.55
N SER A 429 -34.12 -0.63 -9.26
CA SER A 429 -33.77 -1.66 -10.23
C SER A 429 -33.24 -2.94 -9.58
N ALA A 430 -33.63 -4.06 -10.19
CA ALA A 430 -32.91 -5.32 -10.10
C ALA A 430 -31.43 -5.15 -10.49
N VAL A 431 -31.08 -4.09 -11.24
CA VAL A 431 -29.72 -3.73 -11.67
C VAL A 431 -28.88 -3.08 -10.57
N ALA A 432 -29.46 -2.29 -9.66
CA ALA A 432 -28.79 -1.80 -8.46
C ALA A 432 -28.43 -2.98 -7.55
N ARG A 433 -29.37 -3.91 -7.37
CA ARG A 433 -29.10 -5.19 -6.69
C ARG A 433 -28.08 -6.04 -7.43
N ARG A 434 -28.12 -6.04 -8.78
CA ARG A 434 -27.21 -6.79 -9.64
C ARG A 434 -25.78 -6.24 -9.59
N LEU A 435 -25.56 -4.94 -9.67
CA LEU A 435 -24.26 -4.28 -9.51
C LEU A 435 -23.69 -4.47 -8.10
N LEU A 436 -24.55 -4.54 -7.08
CA LEU A 436 -24.16 -4.86 -5.71
C LEU A 436 -23.78 -6.36 -5.57
N ILE A 437 -24.40 -7.28 -6.32
CA ILE A 437 -24.13 -8.73 -6.29
C ILE A 437 -22.97 -9.15 -7.22
N GLU A 438 -22.87 -8.57 -8.41
CA GLU A 438 -21.87 -8.91 -9.44
C GLU A 438 -20.46 -8.39 -9.09
N ASN A 439 -20.35 -7.41 -8.18
CA ASN A 439 -19.08 -6.95 -7.60
C ASN A 439 -18.71 -7.66 -6.28
N ASP A 440 -19.31 -8.83 -6.00
CA ASP A 440 -19.00 -9.70 -4.85
C ASP A 440 -19.19 -9.08 -3.45
N CYS A 441 -19.91 -7.95 -3.38
CA CYS A 441 -20.21 -7.22 -2.14
C CYS A 441 -21.45 -7.79 -1.39
N PHE A 442 -22.28 -8.64 -2.02
CA PHE A 442 -23.55 -9.17 -1.47
C PHE A 442 -23.80 -10.64 -1.89
N ILE A 443 -24.48 -11.44 -1.05
CA ILE A 443 -24.89 -12.82 -1.36
C ILE A 443 -26.41 -12.97 -1.47
N ARG A 444 -26.85 -14.00 -2.20
CA ARG A 444 -28.27 -14.35 -2.37
C ARG A 444 -28.65 -15.41 -1.34
N CYS A 445 -29.72 -15.21 -0.56
CA CYS A 445 -30.22 -16.18 0.43
C CYS A 445 -30.95 -17.34 -0.26
N ASP A 446 -30.43 -18.55 -0.12
CA ASP A 446 -30.89 -19.74 -0.84
C ASP A 446 -32.34 -20.17 -0.54
N SER A 447 -32.83 -19.88 0.67
CA SER A 447 -34.18 -20.29 1.09
C SER A 447 -35.29 -19.28 0.76
N THR A 448 -34.94 -18.01 0.58
CA THR A 448 -35.94 -16.92 0.40
C THR A 448 -35.77 -16.12 -0.89
N GLY A 449 -34.66 -16.28 -1.61
CA GLY A 449 -34.34 -15.54 -2.83
C GLY A 449 -34.06 -14.04 -2.63
N ARG A 450 -34.07 -13.56 -1.38
CA ARG A 450 -33.73 -12.18 -1.00
C ARG A 450 -32.22 -11.99 -0.99
N VAL A 451 -31.79 -10.78 -1.36
CA VAL A 451 -30.36 -10.38 -1.40
C VAL A 451 -30.00 -9.83 -0.04
N THR A 452 -28.91 -10.32 0.57
CA THR A 452 -28.43 -9.91 1.89
C THR A 452 -26.96 -9.51 1.81
N TRP A 453 -26.55 -8.56 2.65
CA TRP A 453 -25.14 -8.19 2.79
C TRP A 453 -24.33 -9.39 3.31
N ARG A 454 -23.12 -9.64 2.79
CA ARG A 454 -22.41 -10.92 3.00
C ARG A 454 -22.05 -11.19 4.47
N GLY A 455 -21.84 -10.20 5.33
CA GLY A 455 -21.64 -10.45 6.76
C GLY A 455 -22.88 -10.33 7.63
N SER A 456 -24.09 -10.37 7.06
CA SER A 456 -25.33 -10.53 7.83
C SER A 456 -25.98 -11.92 7.62
N ALA A 457 -25.18 -12.97 7.48
CA ALA A 457 -25.73 -14.32 7.67
C ALA A 457 -26.26 -14.52 9.12
N ASN A 458 -25.94 -13.63 10.08
CA ASN A 458 -26.41 -13.74 11.47
C ASN A 458 -27.05 -12.50 12.12
N HIS A 459 -27.22 -11.33 11.48
CA HIS A 459 -27.84 -10.18 12.14
C HIS A 459 -28.87 -9.40 11.32
N SER A 460 -30.12 -9.87 11.41
CA SER A 460 -31.36 -9.08 11.30
C SER A 460 -31.74 -8.47 9.93
N ASN A 461 -33.05 -8.41 9.68
CA ASN A 461 -33.71 -8.01 8.43
C ASN A 461 -33.64 -6.49 8.13
N ASP A 462 -32.60 -5.78 8.56
CA ASP A 462 -32.54 -4.33 8.43
C ASP A 462 -31.56 -3.92 7.32
N ALA A 463 -32.09 -3.36 6.24
CA ALA A 463 -31.32 -2.86 5.09
C ALA A 463 -30.50 -1.59 5.41
N SER A 464 -30.42 -1.21 6.69
CA SER A 464 -29.75 -0.04 7.23
C SER A 464 -28.37 -0.33 7.83
N ILE A 465 -27.99 -1.60 8.00
CA ILE A 465 -26.66 -1.96 8.51
C ILE A 465 -25.70 -2.05 7.33
N ALA A 466 -25.04 -0.93 7.03
CA ALA A 466 -23.85 -0.93 6.19
C ALA A 466 -22.84 -1.92 6.79
N CYS A 467 -22.24 -2.74 5.95
CA CYS A 467 -21.00 -3.33 6.37
C CYS A 467 -20.00 -2.25 6.65
N GLU A 468 -19.42 -2.30 7.84
CA GLU A 468 -18.18 -1.62 8.09
C GLU A 468 -17.04 -2.45 7.48
N ASP A 469 -16.96 -2.49 6.13
CA ASP A 469 -15.79 -3.00 5.37
C ASP A 469 -15.07 -1.87 4.62
N GLY A 470 -15.56 -0.64 4.80
CA GLY A 470 -15.02 0.58 4.24
C GLY A 470 -15.38 0.81 2.77
N ILE A 471 -16.12 -0.09 2.11
CA ILE A 471 -16.55 0.09 0.72
C ILE A 471 -17.80 0.95 0.67
N PHE A 472 -17.80 1.94 -0.23
CA PHE A 472 -18.96 2.81 -0.44
C PHE A 472 -19.04 3.33 -1.88
N PHE A 473 -20.23 3.79 -2.23
CA PHE A 473 -20.50 4.44 -3.51
C PHE A 473 -20.76 5.93 -3.30
N MET A 474 -20.54 6.71 -4.36
CA MET A 474 -20.98 8.10 -4.44
C MET A 474 -21.17 8.52 -5.89
N GLY A 475 -21.97 9.54 -6.14
CA GLY A 475 -22.07 10.13 -7.47
C GLY A 475 -20.81 10.88 -7.88
N PHE A 476 -20.51 10.86 -9.18
CA PHE A 476 -19.25 11.36 -9.73
C PHE A 476 -19.09 12.88 -9.53
N ALA A 477 -20.18 13.65 -9.57
CA ALA A 477 -20.11 15.10 -9.32
C ALA A 477 -19.60 15.41 -7.89
N SER A 478 -20.06 14.63 -6.92
CA SER A 478 -19.57 14.70 -5.54
C SER A 478 -18.11 14.24 -5.43
N PHE A 479 -17.76 13.16 -6.13
CA PHE A 479 -16.38 12.66 -6.20
C PHE A 479 -15.42 13.74 -6.75
N TYR A 480 -15.72 14.32 -7.92
CA TYR A 480 -14.91 15.35 -8.55
C TYR A 480 -14.66 16.55 -7.62
N ARG A 481 -15.65 16.94 -6.82
CA ARG A 481 -15.55 18.06 -5.87
C ARG A 481 -14.62 17.77 -4.69
N TYR A 482 -14.58 16.53 -4.20
CA TYR A 482 -13.90 16.16 -2.95
C TYR A 482 -12.54 15.48 -3.17
N PHE A 483 -12.31 14.91 -4.35
CA PHE A 483 -11.12 14.15 -4.73
C PHE A 483 -10.40 14.80 -5.93
N PRO A 484 -9.70 15.93 -5.75
CA PRO A 484 -9.09 16.68 -6.86
C PRO A 484 -7.86 16.00 -7.47
N ILE A 485 -7.36 14.92 -6.86
CA ILE A 485 -6.15 14.21 -7.29
C ILE A 485 -6.44 12.71 -7.31
N VAL A 486 -6.07 12.06 -8.40
CA VAL A 486 -6.10 10.60 -8.53
C VAL A 486 -4.73 10.10 -8.95
N THR A 487 -4.11 9.27 -8.12
CA THR A 487 -2.93 8.50 -8.51
C THR A 487 -3.34 7.35 -9.41
N LEU A 488 -2.63 7.20 -10.53
CA LEU A 488 -2.85 6.17 -11.54
C LEU A 488 -1.52 5.47 -11.82
N VAL A 489 -1.52 4.14 -11.80
CA VAL A 489 -0.38 3.34 -12.23
C VAL A 489 -0.86 2.21 -13.12
N GLY A 490 -0.29 2.16 -14.32
CA GLY A 490 -0.67 1.27 -15.38
C GLY A 490 -0.24 1.82 -16.74
N PRO A 491 -0.69 1.21 -17.86
CA PRO A 491 -1.62 0.09 -17.87
C PRO A 491 -0.96 -1.20 -17.36
N LEU A 492 -1.70 -1.98 -16.58
CA LEU A 492 -1.37 -3.33 -16.15
C LEU A 492 -2.11 -4.30 -17.08
N THR A 493 -1.39 -5.14 -17.81
CA THR A 493 -1.99 -6.13 -18.71
C THR A 493 -2.45 -7.36 -17.94
N PRO A 494 -3.71 -7.82 -18.13
CA PRO A 494 -4.16 -9.11 -17.61
C PRO A 494 -3.33 -10.24 -18.22
N CYS A 495 -2.87 -11.17 -17.39
CA CYS A 495 -2.04 -12.28 -17.84
C CYS A 495 -2.93 -13.39 -18.39
N HIS A 496 -2.74 -13.78 -19.65
CA HIS A 496 -3.44 -14.94 -20.20
C HIS A 496 -2.90 -16.28 -19.66
N ASP A 497 -1.71 -16.30 -19.04
CA ASP A 497 -1.01 -17.53 -18.65
C ASP A 497 -0.59 -17.60 -17.15
N GLY A 498 -1.26 -16.86 -16.27
CA GLY A 498 -1.06 -16.99 -14.81
C GLY A 498 0.34 -16.62 -14.28
N HIS A 499 1.13 -15.89 -15.07
CA HIS A 499 2.38 -15.27 -14.65
C HIS A 499 2.31 -13.79 -15.03
N SER A 500 2.54 -12.90 -14.07
CA SER A 500 2.64 -11.46 -14.33
C SER A 500 3.72 -11.17 -15.37
N CYS A 501 3.32 -10.86 -16.61
CA CYS A 501 4.23 -10.29 -17.61
C CYS A 501 4.49 -8.82 -17.25
N GLY A 502 5.32 -8.61 -16.22
CA GLY A 502 6.25 -7.49 -16.32
C GLY A 502 7.06 -7.79 -17.57
N THR A 503 6.84 -7.04 -18.64
CA THR A 503 7.63 -7.18 -19.87
C THR A 503 9.10 -7.28 -19.48
N ASP A 504 9.77 -8.37 -19.82
CA ASP A 504 11.24 -8.47 -19.82
C ASP A 504 11.77 -7.50 -20.89
N CYS A 505 11.56 -6.21 -20.66
CA CYS A 505 12.06 -5.11 -21.44
C CYS A 505 13.53 -4.93 -21.06
N SER A 506 14.37 -5.84 -21.57
CA SER A 506 15.83 -5.69 -21.58
C SER A 506 16.31 -4.43 -22.34
N SER A 507 15.39 -3.59 -22.82
CA SER A 507 15.64 -2.33 -23.52
C SER A 507 15.18 -1.07 -22.79
N SER A 508 14.72 -1.14 -21.53
CA SER A 508 14.16 0.02 -20.80
C SER A 508 15.15 0.83 -19.97
N GLU A 509 16.46 0.76 -20.27
CA GLU A 509 17.54 1.34 -19.45
C GLU A 509 17.49 2.87 -19.23
N ASP A 510 16.56 3.62 -19.86
CA ASP A 510 16.58 5.10 -19.84
C ASP A 510 15.26 5.78 -19.40
N LEU A 511 14.33 5.10 -18.73
CA LEU A 511 13.15 5.80 -18.18
C LEU A 511 13.51 6.51 -16.86
N PRO A 512 13.30 7.84 -16.76
CA PRO A 512 13.55 8.57 -15.51
C PRO A 512 12.74 7.97 -14.38
N ASP A 513 13.38 7.75 -13.24
CA ASP A 513 12.74 7.25 -12.03
C ASP A 513 11.93 8.37 -11.35
N CYS A 514 10.80 8.69 -11.97
CA CYS A 514 9.98 9.85 -11.65
C CYS A 514 8.50 9.47 -11.64
N MET A 515 7.75 10.26 -10.88
CA MET A 515 6.31 10.35 -11.02
C MET A 515 5.96 11.66 -11.73
N TYR A 516 4.92 11.63 -12.56
CA TYR A 516 4.51 12.80 -13.34
C TYR A 516 3.15 13.29 -12.86
N SER A 517 3.08 14.55 -12.46
CA SER A 517 1.82 15.24 -12.24
C SER A 517 1.30 15.75 -13.59
N VAL A 518 0.09 15.33 -13.95
CA VAL A 518 -0.53 15.57 -15.25
C VAL A 518 -1.92 16.17 -15.08
N ASN A 519 -2.32 17.02 -16.03
CA ASN A 519 -3.70 17.50 -16.13
C ASN A 519 -4.54 16.60 -17.06
N LEU A 520 -5.84 16.91 -17.19
CA LEU A 520 -6.80 16.15 -18.00
C LEU A 520 -6.39 16.05 -19.48
N SER A 521 -5.91 17.13 -20.08
CA SER A 521 -5.48 17.17 -21.48
C SER A 521 -4.31 16.21 -21.73
N CYS A 522 -3.28 16.28 -20.89
CA CYS A 522 -2.11 15.40 -20.99
C CYS A 522 -2.49 13.94 -20.79
N MET A 523 -3.34 13.64 -19.79
CA MET A 523 -3.79 12.28 -19.51
C MET A 523 -4.55 11.66 -20.68
N LYS A 524 -5.40 12.43 -21.36
CA LYS A 524 -6.12 11.94 -22.55
C LYS A 524 -5.20 11.52 -23.69
N GLU A 525 -4.14 12.30 -23.95
CA GLU A 525 -3.14 11.94 -24.95
C GLU A 525 -2.40 10.66 -24.56
N ILE A 526 -2.02 10.52 -23.28
CA ILE A 526 -1.41 9.31 -22.74
C ILE A 526 -2.33 8.11 -22.96
N LEU A 527 -3.61 8.22 -22.60
CA LEU A 527 -4.59 7.14 -22.75
C LEU A 527 -4.86 6.79 -24.22
N ALA A 528 -4.86 7.77 -25.12
CA ALA A 528 -4.98 7.52 -26.55
C ALA A 528 -3.80 6.68 -27.06
N VAL A 529 -2.56 7.04 -26.71
CA VAL A 529 -1.37 6.28 -27.09
C VAL A 529 -1.34 4.90 -26.47
N CYS A 530 -1.67 4.76 -25.19
CA CYS A 530 -1.74 3.46 -24.53
C CYS A 530 -2.76 2.52 -25.19
N ARG A 531 -3.92 3.03 -25.62
CA ARG A 531 -4.93 2.25 -26.35
C ARG A 531 -4.46 1.78 -27.72
N HIS A 532 -3.68 2.60 -28.43
CA HIS A 532 -3.14 2.25 -29.74
C HIS A 532 -1.97 1.26 -29.66
N GLY A 533 -1.16 1.30 -28.59
CA GLY A 533 -0.04 0.37 -28.39
C GLY A 533 -0.43 -0.99 -27.81
N LEU A 534 -1.65 -1.15 -27.29
CA LEU A 534 -2.22 -2.41 -26.79
C LEU A 534 -3.03 -3.19 -27.86
N ARG A 535 -3.20 -2.61 -29.06
CA ARG A 535 -3.75 -3.28 -30.25
C ARG A 535 -2.62 -3.63 -31.20
#